data_AF-E1Z3U1-F1
#
_entry.id   AF-E1Z3U1-F1
#
_cell.length_a   1.000
_cell.length_b   1.000
_cell.length_c   1.000
_cell.angle_alpha   90.00
_cell.angle_beta   90.00
_cell.angle_gamma   90.00
#
_symmetry.space_group_name_H-M   'P 1'
#
loop_
_entity.id
_entity.type
_entity.pdbx_description
1 polymer ?
#
loop_
_entity_poly.entity_id
_entity_poly.type
_entity_poly.pdbx_seq_one_letter_code
_entity_poly.pdbx_strand_id
1 'polypeptide(L)'
;MYVPSDSFGGMSPERRAAQSLATFFTFVAAKVVMSQLEGIGRSDLGSYNADASNTLRRFLQNEPMKDSADWLARLTTENEMLGIRIMEVRAAYAKEDFEWDNLKRLAIDGLAADNTRLLRQHANHRFTAMLDRAGGDEH
;
A
#
# COMPACT_ATOMS: atom_id res chain seq x y z
N MET A 1 13.75 -20.68 -4.78
CA MET A 1 14.45 -19.91 -5.82
C MET A 1 15.54 -19.10 -5.14
N TYR A 2 16.79 -19.17 -5.59
CA TYR A 2 17.87 -18.34 -5.03
C TYR A 2 17.77 -16.94 -5.65
N VAL A 3 17.71 -15.92 -4.81
CA VAL A 3 17.77 -14.52 -5.25
C VAL A 3 19.19 -14.03 -5.04
N PRO A 4 19.92 -13.60 -6.09
CA PRO A 4 21.25 -13.03 -5.92
C PRO A 4 21.19 -11.80 -5.00
N SER A 5 21.91 -11.87 -3.88
CA SER A 5 21.95 -10.80 -2.86
C SER A 5 22.46 -9.47 -3.39
N ASP A 6 23.27 -9.51 -4.44
CA ASP A 6 23.87 -8.33 -5.08
C ASP A 6 22.86 -7.52 -5.90
N SER A 7 21.72 -8.10 -6.28
CA SER A 7 20.70 -7.44 -7.11
C SER A 7 19.83 -6.43 -6.37
N PHE A 8 19.94 -6.36 -5.03
CA PHE A 8 19.10 -5.51 -4.18
C PHE A 8 19.92 -4.62 -3.22
N GLY A 9 21.19 -4.37 -3.53
CA GLY A 9 22.06 -3.51 -2.70
C GLY A 9 22.21 -4.02 -1.26
N GLY A 10 22.22 -5.34 -1.07
CA GLY A 10 22.32 -5.98 0.25
C GLY A 10 21.00 -6.10 1.03
N MET A 11 19.87 -5.62 0.49
CA MET A 11 18.54 -5.79 1.08
C MET A 11 17.86 -7.04 0.50
N SER A 12 17.24 -7.90 1.31
CA SER A 12 16.43 -8.98 0.72
C SER A 12 15.14 -8.42 0.10
N PRO A 13 14.58 -9.06 -0.95
CA PRO A 13 13.28 -8.67 -1.51
C PRO A 13 12.17 -8.63 -0.45
N GLU A 14 12.18 -9.56 0.50
CA GLU A 14 11.22 -9.63 1.60
C GLU A 14 11.36 -8.42 2.52
N ARG A 15 12.58 -7.96 2.80
CA ARG A 15 12.81 -6.73 3.57
C ARG A 15 12.29 -5.51 2.83
N ARG A 16 12.48 -5.42 1.52
CA ARG A 16 11.91 -4.33 0.69
C ARG A 16 10.39 -4.36 0.72
N ALA A 17 9.78 -5.54 0.58
CA ALA A 17 8.33 -5.71 0.67
C ALA A 17 7.79 -5.31 2.06
N ALA A 18 8.47 -5.72 3.12
CA ALA A 18 8.12 -5.37 4.50
C ALA A 18 8.17 -3.84 4.73
N GLN A 19 9.15 -3.13 4.16
CA GLN A 19 9.20 -1.66 4.23
C GLN A 19 8.01 -1.02 3.53
N SER A 20 7.65 -1.51 2.33
CA SER A 20 6.45 -1.03 1.62
C SER A 20 5.17 -1.26 2.43
N LEU A 21 5.04 -2.43 3.07
CA LEU A 21 3.92 -2.75 3.96
C LEU A 21 3.89 -1.85 5.20
N ALA A 22 5.04 -1.57 5.82
CA ALA A 22 5.11 -0.66 6.97
C ALA A 22 4.63 0.76 6.62
N THR A 23 5.02 1.24 5.43
CA THR A 23 4.52 2.51 4.88
C THR A 23 3.02 2.45 4.62
N PHE A 24 2.53 1.38 3.99
CA PHE A 24 1.09 1.18 3.76
C PHE A 24 0.27 1.15 5.06
N PHE A 25 0.71 0.39 6.07
CA PHE A 25 0.02 0.31 7.36
C PHE A 25 0.03 1.63 8.11
N THR A 26 1.09 2.43 7.98
CA THR A 26 1.12 3.78 8.56
C THR A 26 0.10 4.69 7.88
N PHE A 27 -0.07 4.58 6.56
CA PHE A 27 -1.12 5.31 5.83
C PHE A 27 -2.53 4.86 6.25
N VAL A 28 -2.78 3.55 6.32
CA VAL A 28 -4.08 3.00 6.78
C VAL A 28 -4.38 3.49 8.20
N ALA A 29 -3.42 3.41 9.12
CA ALA A 29 -3.59 3.89 10.49
C ALA A 29 -3.88 5.40 10.53
N ALA A 30 -3.20 6.22 9.73
CA ALA A 30 -3.49 7.64 9.63
C ALA A 30 -4.94 7.90 9.15
N LYS A 31 -5.47 7.11 8.21
CA LYS A 31 -6.87 7.21 7.78
C LYS A 31 -7.86 6.81 8.88
N VAL A 32 -7.56 5.74 9.61
CA VAL A 32 -8.37 5.30 10.76
C VAL A 32 -8.40 6.38 11.85
N VAL A 33 -7.24 6.93 12.21
CA VAL A 33 -7.14 7.99 13.21
C VAL A 33 -7.83 9.27 12.73
N MET A 34 -7.72 9.63 11.46
CA MET A 34 -8.47 10.76 10.89
C MET A 34 -9.99 10.58 11.09
N SER A 35 -10.52 9.41 10.74
CA SER A 35 -11.94 9.08 10.93
C SER A 35 -12.36 9.21 12.41
N GLN A 36 -11.50 8.75 13.34
CA GLN A 36 -11.74 8.87 14.77
C GLN A 36 -11.78 10.34 15.25
N LEU A 37 -10.90 11.19 14.71
CA LEU A 37 -10.84 12.62 15.05
C LEU A 37 -12.02 13.41 14.48
N GLU A 38 -12.53 13.02 13.32
CA GLU A 38 -13.72 13.59 12.67
C GLU A 38 -15.03 13.15 13.34
N GLY A 39 -14.98 12.29 14.37
CA GLY A 39 -16.15 11.80 15.09
C GLY A 39 -16.92 10.69 14.36
N ILE A 40 -16.36 10.13 13.28
CA ILE A 40 -16.96 9.05 12.51
C ILE A 40 -16.60 7.72 13.18
N GLY A 41 -17.58 7.08 13.84
CA GLY A 41 -17.48 5.70 14.32
C GLY A 41 -17.36 5.48 15.84
N ARG A 42 -17.70 6.46 16.69
CA ARG A 42 -17.98 6.22 18.12
C ARG A 42 -19.19 7.03 18.59
N SER A 43 -20.17 6.36 19.20
CA SER A 43 -21.15 6.99 20.08
C SER A 43 -20.42 7.64 21.27
N ASP A 44 -20.75 8.90 21.56
CA ASP A 44 -20.63 9.60 22.85
C ASP A 44 -19.27 9.80 23.55
N LEU A 45 -18.11 9.43 22.99
CA LEU A 45 -16.82 9.55 23.73
C LEU A 45 -15.63 10.21 23.01
N GLY A 46 -15.78 10.65 21.77
CA GLY A 46 -14.72 11.38 21.06
C GLY A 46 -15.02 12.87 20.98
N SER A 47 -14.38 13.70 21.81
CA SER A 47 -14.41 15.15 21.56
C SER A 47 -13.75 15.40 20.21
N TYR A 48 -14.50 15.94 19.25
CA TYR A 48 -13.96 16.44 17.99
C TYR A 48 -12.71 17.28 18.26
N ASN A 49 -11.54 16.79 17.84
CA ASN A 49 -10.28 17.49 17.99
C ASN A 49 -9.90 18.10 16.64
N ALA A 50 -10.42 19.30 16.39
CA ALA A 50 -10.21 20.05 15.15
C ALA A 50 -8.72 20.26 14.85
N ASP A 51 -7.92 20.54 15.87
CA ASP A 51 -6.49 20.85 15.72
C ASP A 51 -5.69 19.63 15.28
N ALA A 52 -5.90 18.48 15.94
CA ALA A 52 -5.27 17.22 15.54
C ALA A 52 -5.76 16.76 14.15
N SER A 53 -7.04 16.93 13.85
CA SER A 53 -7.61 16.60 12.52
C SER A 53 -6.97 17.47 11.42
N ASN A 54 -6.86 18.78 11.64
CA ASN A 54 -6.25 19.72 10.70
C ASN A 54 -4.76 19.41 10.50
N THR A 55 -4.03 19.14 11.59
CA THR A 55 -2.61 18.74 11.53
C THR A 55 -2.44 17.49 10.70
N LEU A 56 -3.20 16.42 10.99
CA LEU A 56 -3.10 15.16 10.25
C LEU A 56 -3.49 15.33 8.78
N ARG A 57 -4.48 16.17 8.48
CA ARG A 57 -4.97 16.41 7.11
C ARG A 57 -3.87 17.08 6.29
N ARG A 58 -3.24 18.11 6.86
CA ARG A 58 -2.13 18.82 6.24
C ARG A 58 -0.95 17.88 5.99
N PHE A 59 -0.59 17.04 6.96
CA PHE A 59 0.46 16.02 6.78
C PHE A 59 0.12 15.04 5.65
N LEU A 60 -1.10 14.52 5.59
CA LEU A 60 -1.52 13.60 4.52
C LEU A 60 -1.54 14.25 3.12
N GLN A 61 -1.74 15.56 3.04
CA GLN A 61 -1.78 16.30 1.77
C GLN A 61 -0.40 16.75 1.30
N ASN A 62 0.45 17.21 2.22
CA ASN A 62 1.67 17.94 1.89
C ASN A 62 2.94 17.12 2.12
N GLU A 63 2.91 16.11 2.98
CA GLU A 63 4.08 15.31 3.33
C GLU A 63 4.02 13.93 2.67
N PRO A 64 4.84 13.64 1.64
CA PRO A 64 4.85 12.34 0.99
C PRO A 64 5.36 11.26 1.96
N MET A 65 4.57 10.20 2.12
CA MET A 65 4.91 9.06 2.98
C MET A 65 5.72 8.02 2.19
N LYS A 66 6.99 8.32 1.90
CA LYS A 66 7.93 7.37 1.27
C LYS A 66 8.57 6.45 2.31
N ASP A 67 9.02 7.05 3.41
CA ASP A 67 9.50 6.38 4.60
C ASP A 67 8.54 6.71 5.75
N SER A 68 7.93 5.67 6.32
CA SER A 68 6.96 5.84 7.40
C SER A 68 7.58 6.22 8.74
N ALA A 69 8.81 5.82 9.01
CA ALA A 69 9.50 6.20 10.25
C ALA A 69 9.83 7.69 10.22
N ASP A 70 10.39 8.19 9.11
CA ASP A 70 10.71 9.60 8.96
C ASP A 70 9.44 10.48 8.96
N TRP A 71 8.37 10.02 8.30
CA TRP A 71 7.10 10.75 8.28
C TRP A 71 6.49 10.83 9.68
N LEU A 72 6.50 9.73 10.44
CA LEU A 72 6.00 9.73 11.82
C LEU A 72 6.88 10.54 12.76
N ALA A 73 8.19 10.54 12.57
CA ALA A 73 9.09 11.36 13.39
C ALA A 73 8.74 12.86 13.25
N ARG A 74 8.51 13.33 12.01
CA ARG A 74 8.06 14.70 11.75
C ARG A 74 6.69 15.00 12.37
N LEU A 75 5.73 14.09 12.21
CA LEU A 75 4.40 14.25 12.82
C LEU A 75 4.46 14.29 14.35
N THR A 76 5.23 13.38 14.96
CA THR A 76 5.37 13.28 16.42
C THR A 76 6.07 14.51 16.99
N THR A 77 6.99 15.12 16.24
CA THR A 77 7.64 16.37 16.62
C THR A 77 6.63 17.53 16.70
N GLU A 78 5.66 17.57 15.79
CA GLU A 78 4.63 18.62 15.79
C GLU A 78 3.46 18.31 16.74
N ASN A 79 3.05 17.05 16.82
CA ASN A 79 1.97 16.59 17.66
C ASN A 79 2.28 15.18 18.19
N GLU A 80 2.88 15.14 19.38
CA GLU A 80 3.36 13.90 20.01
C GLU A 80 2.24 12.88 20.21
N MET A 81 1.11 13.31 20.77
CA MET A 81 -0.03 12.43 21.04
C MET A 81 -0.62 11.82 19.78
N LEU A 82 -0.69 12.59 18.70
CA LEU A 82 -1.14 12.11 17.40
C LEU A 82 -0.17 11.08 16.80
N GLY A 83 1.13 11.33 16.90
CA GLY A 83 2.18 10.39 16.50
C GLY A 83 2.07 9.06 17.25
N ILE A 84 1.97 9.10 18.58
CA ILE A 84 1.77 7.93 19.45
C ILE A 84 0.51 7.17 19.04
N ARG A 85 -0.60 7.87 18.84
CA ARG A 85 -1.86 7.24 18.45
C ARG A 85 -1.77 6.46 17.14
N ILE A 86 -1.10 7.01 16.13
CA ILE A 86 -0.89 6.32 14.86
C ILE A 86 0.05 5.12 15.03
N MET A 87 1.09 5.23 15.88
CA MET A 87 1.98 4.11 16.18
C MET A 87 1.25 2.93 16.83
N GLU A 88 0.32 3.19 17.75
CA GLU A 88 -0.54 2.16 18.34
C GLU A 88 -1.44 1.51 17.28
N VAL A 89 -2.17 2.32 16.52
CA VAL A 89 -3.16 1.83 15.55
C VAL A 89 -2.49 1.03 14.43
N ARG A 90 -1.32 1.45 13.92
CA ARG A 90 -0.61 0.68 12.88
C ARG A 90 -0.09 -0.65 13.40
N ALA A 91 0.31 -0.70 14.67
CA ALA A 91 0.78 -1.93 15.30
C ALA A 91 -0.37 -2.92 15.53
N ALA A 92 -1.52 -2.44 16.01
CA ALA A 92 -2.74 -3.24 16.16
C ALA A 92 -3.21 -3.75 14.79
N TYR A 93 -3.34 -2.86 13.79
CA TYR A 93 -3.76 -3.23 12.44
C TYR A 93 -2.87 -4.33 11.84
N ALA A 94 -1.55 -4.17 11.91
CA ALA A 94 -0.62 -5.14 11.34
C ALA A 94 -0.63 -6.51 12.04
N LYS A 95 -0.95 -6.55 13.35
CA LYS A 95 -0.89 -7.78 14.15
C LYS A 95 -2.23 -8.52 14.25
N GLU A 96 -3.32 -7.77 14.29
CA GLU A 96 -4.63 -8.30 14.69
C GLU A 96 -5.64 -8.25 13.54
N ASP A 97 -5.66 -7.18 12.75
CA ASP A 97 -6.71 -6.95 11.75
C ASP A 97 -6.28 -7.32 10.32
N PHE A 98 -4.99 -7.19 10.00
CA PHE A 98 -4.51 -7.41 8.63
C PHE A 98 -4.46 -8.90 8.29
N GLU A 99 -5.20 -9.28 7.26
CA GLU A 99 -5.31 -10.68 6.81
C GLU A 99 -4.09 -11.14 6.01
N TRP A 100 -3.02 -11.53 6.71
CA TRP A 100 -1.76 -11.98 6.10
C TRP A 100 -1.92 -13.16 5.15
N ASP A 101 -2.75 -14.15 5.50
CA ASP A 101 -3.00 -15.32 4.65
C ASP A 101 -3.74 -14.93 3.37
N ASN A 102 -4.68 -13.98 3.47
CA ASN A 102 -5.38 -13.47 2.31
C ASN A 102 -4.44 -12.64 1.42
N LEU A 103 -3.54 -11.82 1.98
CA LEU A 103 -2.49 -11.13 1.21
C LEU A 103 -1.64 -12.13 0.42
N LYS A 104 -1.16 -13.19 1.08
CA LYS A 104 -0.34 -14.22 0.44
C LYS A 104 -1.10 -14.89 -0.71
N ARG A 105 -2.35 -15.27 -0.47
CA ARG A 105 -3.22 -15.88 -1.47
C ARG A 105 -3.43 -14.95 -2.66
N LEU A 106 -3.82 -13.69 -2.42
CA LEU A 106 -4.06 -12.70 -3.47
C LEU A 106 -2.79 -12.40 -4.29
N ALA A 107 -1.62 -12.33 -3.66
CA ALA A 107 -0.37 -12.09 -4.35
C ALA A 107 -0.01 -13.24 -5.32
N ILE A 108 -0.21 -14.49 -4.90
CA ILE A 108 0.09 -15.68 -5.70
C ILE A 108 -0.95 -15.87 -6.81
N ASP A 109 -2.24 -15.85 -6.45
CA ASP A 109 -3.34 -16.03 -7.39
C ASP A 109 -3.38 -14.92 -8.44
N GLY A 110 -3.16 -13.67 -8.01
CA GLY A 110 -3.11 -12.51 -8.88
C GLY A 110 -2.00 -12.62 -9.93
N LEU A 111 -0.81 -13.07 -9.52
CA LEU A 111 0.30 -13.29 -10.46
C LEU A 111 -0.03 -14.38 -11.49
N ALA A 112 -0.65 -15.48 -11.07
CA ALA A 112 -1.06 -16.55 -11.98
C ALA A 112 -2.15 -16.09 -12.97
N ALA A 113 -3.12 -15.32 -12.48
CA ALA A 113 -4.19 -14.74 -13.29
C ALA A 113 -3.63 -13.73 -14.29
N ASP A 114 -2.71 -12.86 -13.88
CA ASP A 114 -2.05 -11.88 -14.73
C ASP A 114 -1.23 -12.54 -15.83
N ASN A 115 -0.42 -13.56 -15.49
CA ASN A 115 0.33 -14.32 -16.48
C ASN A 115 -0.60 -14.96 -17.52
N THR A 116 -1.71 -15.56 -17.08
CA THR A 116 -2.72 -16.15 -17.97
C THR A 116 -3.34 -15.10 -18.90
N ARG A 117 -3.69 -13.94 -18.35
CA ARG A 117 -4.26 -12.82 -19.10
C ARG A 117 -3.29 -12.29 -20.15
N LEU A 118 -2.03 -12.09 -19.79
CA LEU A 118 -0.98 -11.62 -20.69
C LEU A 118 -0.72 -12.61 -21.83
N LEU A 119 -0.67 -13.91 -21.53
CA LEU A 119 -0.52 -14.94 -22.56
C LEU A 119 -1.69 -14.94 -23.57
N ARG A 120 -2.93 -14.79 -23.08
CA ARG A 120 -4.11 -14.67 -23.95
C ARG A 120 -4.06 -13.41 -24.82
N GLN A 121 -3.70 -12.26 -24.24
CA GLN A 121 -3.56 -11.00 -24.98
C GLN A 121 -2.49 -11.12 -26.07
N HIS A 122 -1.35 -11.71 -25.75
CA HIS A 122 -0.27 -11.92 -26.70
C HIS A 122 -0.67 -12.90 -27.82
N ALA A 123 -1.36 -13.99 -27.50
CA ALA A 123 -1.89 -14.91 -28.50
C ALA A 123 -2.85 -14.19 -29.46
N ASN A 124 -3.82 -13.44 -28.94
CA ASN A 124 -4.76 -12.67 -29.74
C ASN A 124 -4.05 -11.66 -30.65
N HIS A 125 -3.08 -10.91 -30.12
CA HIS A 125 -2.31 -9.95 -30.91
C HIS A 125 -1.57 -10.63 -32.07
N ARG A 126 -0.96 -11.80 -31.82
CA ARG A 126 -0.28 -12.57 -32.87
C ARG A 126 -1.25 -13.11 -33.92
N PHE A 127 -2.42 -13.58 -33.52
CA PHE A 127 -3.44 -14.05 -34.47
C PHE A 127 -3.93 -12.92 -35.38
N THR A 128 -4.23 -11.74 -34.82
CA THR A 128 -4.60 -10.56 -35.61
C THR A 128 -3.50 -10.18 -36.59
N ALA A 129 -2.25 -10.09 -36.13
CA ALA A 129 -1.12 -9.75 -37.01
C ALA A 129 -0.87 -10.79 -38.12
N MET A 130 -1.22 -12.06 -37.91
CA MET A 130 -1.15 -13.09 -38.95
C MET A 130 -2.26 -12.93 -40.00
N LEU A 131 -3.49 -12.64 -39.56
CA LEU A 131 -4.63 -12.39 -40.45
C LEU A 131 -4.39 -11.15 -41.33
N ASP A 132 -3.86 -10.08 -40.75
CA ASP A 132 -3.55 -8.84 -41.48
C ASP A 132 -2.47 -9.06 -42.55
N ARG A 133 -1.49 -9.95 -42.29
CA ARG A 133 -0.48 -10.34 -43.28
C ARG A 133 -1.06 -11.21 -44.39
N ALA A 134 -1.93 -12.15 -44.05
CA ALA A 134 -2.57 -13.03 -45.03
C ALA A 134 -3.56 -12.29 -45.95
N GLY A 135 -4.20 -11.23 -45.45
CA GLY A 135 -5.08 -10.37 -46.24
C GLY A 135 -4.37 -9.29 -47.08
N GLY A 136 -3.05 -9.10 -46.88
CA GLY A 136 -2.24 -8.13 -47.62
C GLY A 136 -1.64 -8.65 -48.93
N ASP A 137 -1.71 -9.96 -49.19
CA ASP A 137 -1.14 -10.61 -50.38
C ASP A 137 -2.13 -10.72 -51.58
N GLU A 138 -3.32 -10.12 -51.50
CA GLU A 138 -4.36 -10.19 -52.56
C GLU A 138 -4.46 -8.95 -53.48
N HIS A 139 -3.44 -8.08 -53.56
CA HIS A 139 -3.43 -6.93 -54.48
C HIS A 139 -2.15 -6.84 -55.34
#